data_AF-A0A392S117-F1
#
_entry.id   AF-A0A392S117-F1
#
_cell.length_a   1.000
_cell.length_b   1.000
_cell.length_c   1.000
_cell.angle_alpha   90.00
_cell.angle_beta   90.00
_cell.angle_gamma   90.00
#
_symmetry.space_group_name_H-M   'P 1'
#
loop_
_entity.id
_entity.type
_entity.pdbx_description
1 polymer ?
#
loop_
_entity_poly.entity_id
_entity_poly.type
_entity_poly.pdbx_seq_one_letter_code
_entity_poly.pdbx_strand_id
1 'polypeptide(L)' 'EEKLKDKESGTEKIYRPIPDEDFEIIPLGEDPTKGIKIGARLPDLVKRQLEACLKENTELFAWSAAEIPGIDPEVACH' A
#
# COMPACT_ATOMS: atom_id res chain seq x y z
N GLU A 1 17.21 21.58 17.71
CA GLU A 1 16.29 21.13 18.77
C GLU A 1 15.19 20.33 18.10
N GLU A 2 14.67 19.20 18.56
CA GLU A 2 14.96 18.28 19.65
C GLU A 2 14.49 16.90 19.16
N LYS A 3 15.18 15.83 19.59
CA LYS A 3 14.85 14.45 19.26
C LYS A 3 13.60 13.99 20.01
N LEU A 4 12.81 13.10 19.42
CA LEU A 4 12.46 11.86 20.12
C LEU A 4 12.61 10.67 19.18
N LYS A 5 13.63 9.89 19.53
CA LYS A 5 13.99 8.58 19.00
C LYS A 5 13.53 7.60 20.07
N ASP A 6 12.59 6.73 19.74
CA ASP A 6 12.51 5.45 20.42
C ASP A 6 13.26 4.42 19.57
N LYS A 7 14.19 3.71 20.22
CA LYS A 7 15.05 2.63 19.68
C LYS A 7 14.33 1.33 19.96
N GLU A 8 14.18 0.39 19.03
CA GLU A 8 15.11 -0.73 18.72
C GLU A 8 14.22 -1.75 17.93
N SER A 9 14.63 -2.52 16.92
CA SER A 9 15.80 -3.38 16.76
C SER A 9 16.10 -3.63 15.28
N GLY A 10 17.39 -3.79 14.95
CA GLY A 10 17.95 -4.44 13.77
C GLY A 10 17.17 -4.46 12.45
N THR A 11 17.00 -3.32 11.77
CA THR A 11 16.79 -3.31 10.32
C THR A 11 17.72 -2.28 9.71
N GLU A 12 18.68 -2.74 8.92
CA GLU A 12 19.46 -1.90 8.03
C GLU A 12 18.46 -1.10 7.19
N LYS A 13 18.42 0.21 7.40
CA LYS A 13 17.43 1.08 6.75
C LYS A 13 17.81 1.16 5.27
N ILE A 14 17.32 0.21 4.48
CA ILE A 14 17.30 0.32 3.02
C ILE A 14 16.52 1.61 2.74
N TYR A 15 17.24 2.68 2.40
CA TYR A 15 16.64 3.94 2.01
C TYR A 15 15.94 3.68 0.67
N ARG A 16 14.65 3.34 0.75
CA ARG A 16 13.75 3.39 -0.40
C ARG A 16 13.28 4.83 -0.47
N PRO A 17 13.84 5.68 -1.36
CA PRO A 17 13.32 7.03 -1.55
C PRO A 17 11.84 6.88 -1.89
N ILE A 18 10.99 7.27 -0.95
CA ILE A 18 9.57 7.42 -1.21
C ILE A 18 9.52 8.62 -2.15
N PRO A 19 8.95 8.48 -3.36
CA PRO A 19 8.77 9.64 -4.21
C PRO A 19 7.98 10.69 -3.41
N ASP A 20 8.44 11.95 -3.45
CA ASP A 20 7.82 13.14 -2.83
C ASP A 20 6.44 13.47 -3.44
N GLU A 21 5.79 12.49 -4.08
CA GLU A 21 4.51 12.65 -4.74
C GLU A 21 3.38 12.40 -3.74
N ASP A 22 2.49 13.39 -3.64
CA ASP A 22 1.26 13.29 -2.88
C ASP A 22 0.36 12.20 -3.46
N PHE A 23 -0.35 11.49 -2.58
CA PHE A 23 -1.30 10.46 -2.96
C PHE A 23 -2.58 10.54 -2.12
N GLU A 24 -3.64 10.00 -2.68
CA GLU A 24 -4.93 9.85 -2.03
C GLU A 24 -5.19 8.37 -1.76
N ILE A 25 -5.77 8.06 -0.61
CA ILE A 25 -6.18 6.70 -0.27
C ILE A 25 -7.62 6.51 -0.72
N ILE A 26 -7.87 5.49 -1.54
CA ILE A 26 -9.22 5.13 -2.03
C ILE A 26 -9.57 3.73 -1.52
N PRO A 27 -10.71 3.53 -0.84
CA PRO A 27 -11.15 2.20 -0.41
C PRO A 27 -11.57 1.34 -1.62
N LEU A 28 -11.11 0.08 -1.64
CA LEU A 28 -11.43 -0.92 -2.66
C LEU A 28 -12.46 -1.95 -2.18
N GLY A 29 -13.44 -1.54 -1.38
CA GLY A 29 -14.51 -2.43 -0.91
C GLY A 29 -15.17 -1.92 0.35
N GLU A 30 -15.80 -2.83 1.10
CA GLU A 30 -16.45 -2.53 2.38
C GLU A 30 -15.45 -2.34 3.52
N ASP A 31 -14.29 -3.00 3.46
CA ASP A 31 -13.26 -2.89 4.48
C ASP A 31 -12.42 -1.61 4.27
N PRO A 32 -12.49 -0.62 5.18
CA PRO A 32 -11.74 0.64 5.05
C PRO A 32 -10.23 0.44 5.21
N THR A 33 -9.76 -0.70 5.70
CA THR A 33 -8.33 -1.03 5.78
C THR A 33 -7.76 -1.49 4.44
N LYS A 34 -8.62 -1.93 3.51
CA LYS A 34 -8.28 -2.42 2.17
C LYS A 34 -8.33 -1.28 1.15
N GLY A 35 -7.43 -0.31 1.33
CA GLY A 35 -7.31 0.87 0.48
C GLY A 35 -6.08 0.87 -0.43
N ILE A 36 -6.20 1.52 -1.58
CA ILE A 36 -5.08 1.78 -2.51
C ILE A 36 -4.63 3.23 -2.43
N LYS A 37 -3.36 3.49 -2.74
CA LYS A 37 -2.82 4.84 -2.90
C LYS A 37 -2.77 5.19 -4.39
N ILE A 38 -3.46 6.26 -4.77
CA ILE A 38 -3.42 6.80 -6.13
C ILE A 38 -2.73 8.16 -6.09
N GLY A 39 -1.80 8.42 -7.02
CA GLY A 39 -1.11 9.72 -7.12
C GLY A 39 -2.10 10.87 -7.29
N ALA A 40 -1.98 11.90 -6.45
CA ALA A 40 -2.91 13.03 -6.39
C ALA A 40 -2.84 13.92 -7.64
N ARG A 41 -1.78 13.79 -8.45
CA ARG A 41 -1.56 14.59 -9.66
C ARG A 41 -2.06 13.93 -10.94
N LEU A 42 -2.70 12.76 -10.85
CA LEU A 42 -3.30 12.11 -12.00
C LEU A 42 -4.51 12.92 -12.52
N PRO A 43 -4.68 13.06 -13.85
CA PRO A 43 -5.89 13.65 -14.40
C PRO A 43 -7.15 12.92 -13.92
N ASP A 44 -8.22 13.65 -13.61
CA ASP A 44 -9.45 13.09 -13.04
C ASP A 44 -10.01 11.90 -13.83
N LEU A 45 -9.98 11.99 -15.16
CA LEU A 45 -10.47 10.91 -16.02
C LEU A 45 -9.65 9.63 -15.82
N VAL A 46 -8.33 9.76 -15.79
CA VAL A 46 -7.41 8.62 -15.59
C VAL A 46 -7.60 8.04 -14.19
N LYS A 47 -7.72 8.90 -13.18
CA LYS A 47 -7.97 8.49 -11.80
C LYS A 47 -9.26 7.68 -11.68
N ARG A 48 -10.37 8.14 -12.26
CA ARG A 48 -11.65 7.43 -12.25
C ARG A 48 -11.60 6.10 -12.99
N GLN A 49 -10.93 6.06 -14.14
CA GLN A 49 -10.77 4.81 -14.91
C GLN A 49 -9.92 3.79 -14.14
N LEU A 50 -8.85 4.25 -13.49
CA LEU A 50 -8.00 3.41 -12.65
C LEU A 50 -8.77 2.89 -11.44
N GLU A 51 -9.49 3.75 -10.74
CA GLU A 51 -10.33 3.38 -9.61
C GLU A 51 -11.38 2.33 -9.99
N ALA A 52 -12.11 2.53 -11.10
CA ALA A 52 -13.09 1.57 -11.58
C ALA A 52 -12.46 0.21 -11.88
N CYS A 53 -11.37 0.19 -12.64
CA CYS A 53 -10.65 -1.03 -12.98
C CYS A 53 -10.18 -1.79 -11.71
N LEU A 54 -9.64 -1.08 -10.73
CA LEU A 54 -9.18 -1.72 -9.49
C LEU A 54 -10.34 -2.23 -8.62
N LYS A 55 -11.48 -1.52 -8.60
CA LYS A 55 -12.71 -1.95 -7.92
C LYS A 55 -13.39 -3.16 -8.57
N GLU A 56 -13.25 -3.32 -9.88
CA GLU A 56 -13.76 -4.50 -10.59
C GLU A 56 -12.92 -5.76 -10.33
N ASN A 57 -11.72 -5.62 -9.76
CA ASN A 57 -10.75 -6.70 -9.58
C ASN A 57 -10.36 -6.88 -8.10
N THR A 58 -11.26 -6.56 -7.17
CA THR A 58 -10.94 -6.52 -5.73
C THR A 58 -10.57 -7.90 -5.18
N GLU A 59 -11.13 -8.97 -5.73
CA GLU A 59 -10.79 -10.36 -5.39
C GLU A 59 -9.37 -10.78 -5.82
N LEU A 60 -8.72 -10.03 -6.72
CA LEU A 60 -7.36 -10.35 -7.19
C LEU A 60 -6.28 -9.85 -6.23
N PHE A 61 -6.63 -8.99 -5.27
CA PHE A 61 -5.67 -8.46 -4.30
C PHE A 61 -5.53 -9.38 -3.08
N ALA A 62 -4.31 -9.80 -2.80
CA ALA A 62 -3.92 -10.29 -1.49
C ALA A 62 -3.50 -9.11 -0.62
N TRP A 63 -4.28 -8.81 0.42
CA TRP A 63 -4.04 -7.68 1.33
C TRP A 63 -2.99 -8.02 2.40
N SER A 64 -2.64 -9.29 2.50
CA SER A 64 -1.62 -9.86 3.37
C SER A 64 -0.95 -11.05 2.71
N ALA A 65 0.26 -11.39 3.15
CA ALA A 65 0.96 -12.57 2.65
C ALA A 65 0.17 -13.88 2.86
N ALA A 66 -0.64 -13.95 3.93
CA ALA A 66 -1.47 -15.10 4.26
C ALA A 66 -2.61 -15.34 3.25
N GLU A 67 -3.02 -14.32 2.49
CA GLU A 67 -4.04 -14.46 1.44
C GLU A 67 -3.46 -15.03 0.13
N ILE A 68 -2.13 -15.19 0.01
CA ILE A 68 -1.51 -15.72 -1.21
C ILE A 68 -1.36 -17.26 -1.11
N PRO A 69 -2.07 -18.04 -1.94
CA PRO A 69 -1.99 -19.50 -1.88
C PRO A 69 -0.61 -20.02 -2.27
N GLY A 70 -0.09 -20.96 -1.48
CA GLY A 70 1.21 -21.60 -1.73
C GLY A 70 2.43 -20.79 -1.27
N ILE A 71 2.22 -19.61 -0.68
CA ILE A 71 3.27 -18.85 0.00
C ILE A 71 3.17 -19.10 1.51
N ASP A 72 4.28 -19.52 2.12
CA ASP A 72 4.37 -19.61 3.58
C ASP A 72 4.46 -18.19 4.17
N PRO A 73 3.48 -17.75 4.97
CA PRO A 73 3.48 -16.42 5.55
C PRO A 73 4.68 -16.17 6.48
N GLU A 74 5.27 -17.21 7.09
CA GLU A 74 6.47 -17.07 7.94
C GLU A 74 7.74 -16.79 7.10
N VAL A 75 7.75 -17.21 5.83
CA VAL A 75 8.86 -17.00 4.89
C VAL A 75 8.70 -15.70 4.10
N ALA A 76 7.46 -15.27 3.84
CA ALA A 76 7.17 -14.07 3.05
C ALA A 76 7.26 -12.74 3.82
N CYS A 77 7.44 -12.80 5.14
CA CYS A 77 7.63 -11.62 5.98
C CYS A 77 9.12 -11.25 6.11
N HIS A 78 9.41 -9.95 6.18
CA HIS A 78 10.72 -9.36 6.44
C HIS A 78 10.61 -8.28 7.52
#